data_AF-A0A848YF25-F1
#
_entry.id   AF-A0A848YF25-F1
#
_cell.length_a   1.000
_cell.length_b   1.000
_cell.length_c   1.000
_cell.angle_alpha   90.00
_cell.angle_beta   90.00
_cell.angle_gamma   90.00
#
_symmetry.space_group_name_H-M   'P 1'
#
loop_
_entity.id
_entity.type
_entity.pdbx_description
1 polymer ?
#
loop_
_entity_poly.entity_id
_entity_poly.type
_entity_poly.pdbx_seq_one_letter_code
_entity_poly.pdbx_strand_id
1 'polypeptide(L)'
;MKDSIRNKLDTLSERLEEIGALLADPETISDNNRFRELSKEYAQLNPIIASYQQYCQALDDIDAAKSMLEEEDAEMRAMAEEELDEAKQRSETLDGELQILLLPTDPHDESNVFLEIRAGAGGDEAAIFAGNLFRMYSRFAEQVGWQIEIISEHEGEHGGYKEIVARVIGKG
;
A
#
# COMPACT_ATOMS: atom_id res chain seq x y z
N MET A 1 -13.68 5.04 -2.10
CA MET A 1 -13.04 5.94 -1.13
C MET A 1 -14.02 6.64 -0.15
N LYS A 2 -13.65 6.82 1.13
CA LYS A 2 -14.39 7.64 2.11
C LYS A 2 -14.17 9.14 1.88
N ASP A 3 -15.20 9.97 2.09
CA ASP A 3 -15.11 11.44 1.90
C ASP A 3 -13.98 12.09 2.71
N SER A 4 -13.73 11.61 3.93
CA SER A 4 -12.64 12.13 4.77
C SER A 4 -11.25 11.91 4.15
N ILE A 5 -11.07 10.82 3.40
CA ILE A 5 -9.81 10.50 2.72
C ILE A 5 -9.67 11.37 1.48
N ARG A 6 -10.76 11.54 0.73
CA ARG A 6 -10.80 12.42 -0.45
C ARG A 6 -10.41 13.86 -0.10
N ASN A 7 -11.05 14.44 0.91
CA ASN A 7 -10.74 15.80 1.36
C ASN A 7 -9.28 15.95 1.79
N LYS A 8 -8.70 14.91 2.41
CA LYS A 8 -7.27 14.90 2.78
C LYS A 8 -6.38 14.90 1.54
N LEU A 9 -6.69 14.10 0.53
CA LEU A 9 -5.95 14.06 -0.74
C LEU A 9 -6.04 15.39 -1.49
N ASP A 10 -7.20 16.06 -1.47
CA ASP A 10 -7.37 17.39 -2.05
C ASP A 10 -6.45 18.42 -1.37
N THR A 11 -6.42 18.43 -0.02
CA THR A 11 -5.50 19.30 0.74
C THR A 11 -4.02 18.99 0.44
N LEU A 12 -3.67 17.71 0.29
CA LEU A 12 -2.30 17.33 -0.08
C LEU A 12 -1.95 17.74 -1.52
N SER A 13 -2.92 17.75 -2.44
CA SER A 13 -2.74 18.22 -3.81
C SER A 13 -2.44 19.73 -3.83
N GLU A 14 -3.23 20.53 -3.11
CA GLU A 14 -2.98 21.96 -2.93
C GLU A 14 -1.59 22.23 -2.34
N ARG A 15 -1.19 21.42 -1.34
CA ARG A 15 0.13 21.52 -0.72
C ARG A 15 1.26 21.17 -1.70
N LEU A 16 1.10 20.15 -2.55
CA LEU A 16 2.11 19.80 -3.55
C LEU A 16 2.31 20.93 -4.57
N GLU A 17 1.23 21.55 -5.02
CA GLU A 17 1.29 22.72 -5.91
C GLU A 17 1.99 23.91 -5.25
N GLU A 18 1.65 24.20 -3.99
CA GLU A 18 2.30 25.23 -3.18
C GLU A 18 3.82 24.98 -3.07
N ILE A 19 4.22 23.76 -2.73
CA ILE A 19 5.64 23.37 -2.63
C ILE A 19 6.33 23.53 -3.98
N GLY A 20 5.68 23.11 -5.07
CA GLY A 20 6.20 23.27 -6.43
C GLY A 20 6.48 24.74 -6.77
N ALA A 21 5.55 25.64 -6.41
CA ALA A 21 5.75 27.08 -6.57
C ALA A 21 6.88 27.63 -5.69
N LEU A 22 6.96 27.20 -4.43
CA LEU A 22 8.02 27.59 -3.51
C LEU A 22 9.41 27.12 -3.96
N LEU A 23 9.52 25.93 -4.55
CA LEU A 23 10.77 25.39 -5.10
C LEU A 23 11.24 26.16 -6.35
N ALA A 24 10.34 26.84 -7.05
CA ALA A 24 10.67 27.73 -8.16
C ALA A 24 11.07 29.15 -7.74
N ASP A 25 10.88 29.51 -6.46
CA ASP A 25 11.21 30.83 -5.92
C ASP A 25 12.73 31.02 -5.74
N PRO A 26 13.34 32.08 -6.31
CA PRO A 26 14.75 32.42 -6.10
C PRO A 26 15.17 32.51 -4.62
N GLU A 27 14.29 32.98 -3.72
CA GLU A 27 14.62 33.05 -2.29
C GLU A 27 14.81 31.66 -1.70
N THR A 28 13.92 30.72 -2.03
CA THR A 28 14.04 29.31 -1.61
C THR A 28 15.27 28.64 -2.22
N ILE A 29 15.55 28.88 -3.50
CA ILE A 29 16.72 28.31 -4.18
C ILE A 29 18.03 28.78 -3.53
N SER A 30 18.06 30.02 -3.04
CA SER A 30 19.22 30.58 -2.35
C SER A 30 19.43 30.02 -0.94
N ASP A 31 18.38 29.48 -0.31
CA ASP A 31 18.43 28.81 1.00
C ASP A 31 18.49 27.28 0.84
N ASN A 32 19.71 26.75 0.87
CA ASN A 32 19.97 25.31 0.72
C ASN A 32 19.22 24.41 1.72
N ASN A 33 18.92 24.89 2.94
CA ASN A 33 18.22 24.09 3.94
C ASN A 33 16.74 24.02 3.59
N ARG A 34 16.12 25.19 3.34
CA ARG A 34 14.71 25.29 2.95
C ARG A 34 14.43 24.54 1.65
N PHE A 35 15.31 24.67 0.65
CA PHE A 35 15.22 23.94 -0.61
C PHE A 35 15.25 22.42 -0.40
N ARG A 36 16.16 21.92 0.45
CA ARG A 36 16.28 20.48 0.75
C ARG A 36 15.03 19.95 1.46
N GLU A 37 14.49 20.69 2.42
CA GLU A 37 13.28 20.30 3.15
C GLU A 37 12.07 20.21 2.22
N LEU A 38 11.82 21.26 1.43
CA LEU A 38 10.73 21.30 0.45
C LEU A 38 10.89 20.24 -0.64
N SER A 39 12.12 19.97 -1.10
CA SER A 39 12.38 18.91 -2.08
C SER A 39 12.05 17.53 -1.54
N LYS A 40 12.31 17.27 -0.25
CA LYS A 40 11.94 16.00 0.39
C LYS A 40 10.43 15.88 0.53
N GLU A 41 9.76 16.94 0.98
CA GLU A 41 8.29 16.97 1.09
C GLU A 41 7.63 16.74 -0.28
N TYR A 42 8.13 17.42 -1.32
CA TYR A 42 7.67 17.21 -2.70
C TYR A 42 7.86 15.77 -3.15
N ALA A 43 9.04 15.19 -2.92
CA ALA A 43 9.33 13.80 -3.31
C ALA A 43 8.44 12.77 -2.60
N GLN A 44 8.00 13.06 -1.37
CA GLN A 44 7.07 12.22 -0.61
C GLN A 44 5.63 12.35 -1.10
N LEU A 45 5.18 13.58 -1.38
CA LEU A 45 3.79 13.84 -1.78
C LEU A 45 3.51 13.53 -3.25
N ASN A 46 4.49 13.76 -4.15
CA ASN A 46 4.32 13.57 -5.58
C ASN A 46 3.77 12.19 -6.00
N PRO A 47 4.27 11.04 -5.50
CA PRO A 47 3.70 9.73 -5.87
C PRO A 47 2.25 9.56 -5.41
N ILE A 48 1.89 10.10 -4.24
CA ILE A 48 0.53 10.05 -3.69
C ILE A 48 -0.42 10.84 -4.59
N ILE A 49 -0.05 12.08 -4.94
CA ILE A 49 -0.88 12.95 -5.77
C ILE A 49 -0.96 12.47 -7.22
N ALA A 50 0.12 11.94 -7.78
CA ALA A 50 0.10 11.35 -9.12
C ALA A 50 -0.86 10.15 -9.20
N SER A 51 -0.89 9.30 -8.17
CA SER A 51 -1.87 8.20 -8.08
C SER A 51 -3.29 8.73 -7.90
N TYR A 52 -3.48 9.79 -7.09
CA TYR A 52 -4.79 10.41 -6.89
C TYR A 52 -5.35 11.03 -8.17
N GLN A 53 -4.52 11.70 -8.97
CA GLN A 53 -4.92 12.26 -10.26
C GLN A 53 -5.37 11.18 -11.24
N GLN A 54 -4.68 10.02 -11.27
CA GLN A 54 -5.11 8.89 -12.09
C GLN A 54 -6.43 8.31 -11.61
N TYR A 55 -6.66 8.26 -10.30
CA TYR A 55 -7.94 7.83 -9.73
C TYR A 55 -9.07 8.78 -10.11
N CYS A 56 -8.86 10.10 -10.02
CA CYS A 56 -9.83 11.09 -10.47
C CYS A 56 -10.13 10.95 -11.97
N GLN A 57 -9.11 10.75 -12.81
CA GLN A 57 -9.31 10.49 -14.23
C GLN A 57 -10.16 9.24 -14.47
N ALA A 58 -9.92 8.15 -13.74
CA ALA A 58 -10.74 6.94 -13.86
C ALA A 58 -12.21 7.18 -13.45
N LEU A 59 -12.48 8.08 -12.49
CA LEU A 59 -13.84 8.49 -12.15
C LEU A 59 -14.49 9.32 -13.26
N ASP A 60 -13.73 10.23 -13.88
CA ASP A 60 -14.20 11.02 -15.01
C ASP A 60 -14.50 10.13 -16.23
N ASP A 61 -13.66 9.12 -16.50
CA ASP A 61 -13.85 8.11 -17.54
C ASP A 61 -15.14 7.29 -17.28
N ILE A 62 -15.39 6.89 -16.02
CA ILE A 62 -16.63 6.21 -15.62
C ILE A 62 -17.86 7.07 -15.93
N ASP A 63 -17.82 8.37 -15.63
CA ASP A 63 -18.97 9.26 -15.84
C ASP A 63 -19.17 9.58 -17.33
N ALA A 64 -18.09 9.67 -18.11
CA ALA A 64 -18.15 9.75 -19.57
C ALA A 64 -18.78 8.50 -20.19
N ALA A 65 -18.33 7.30 -19.80
CA ALA A 65 -18.87 6.04 -20.28
C ALA A 65 -20.36 5.86 -19.90
N LYS A 66 -20.76 6.25 -18.68
CA LYS A 66 -22.18 6.27 -18.30
C LYS A 66 -23.03 7.18 -19.18
N SER A 67 -22.49 8.33 -19.57
CA SER A 67 -23.19 9.27 -20.45
C SER A 67 -23.36 8.68 -21.86
N MET A 68 -22.36 7.95 -22.36
CA MET A 68 -22.43 7.26 -23.65
C MET A 68 -23.44 6.10 -23.65
N LEU A 69 -23.71 5.46 -22.50
CA LEU A 69 -24.74 4.44 -22.37
C LEU A 69 -26.17 4.97 -22.59
N GLU A 70 -26.37 6.29 -22.48
CA GLU A 70 -27.65 6.94 -22.73
C GLU A 70 -27.94 7.15 -24.23
N GLU A 71 -26.96 6.90 -25.11
CA GLU A 71 -27.14 7.02 -26.56
C GLU A 71 -27.98 5.86 -27.15
N GLU A 72 -28.73 6.13 -28.21
CA GLU A 72 -29.64 5.14 -28.82
C GLU A 72 -28.91 4.10 -29.68
N ASP A 73 -27.67 4.38 -30.09
CA ASP A 73 -26.87 3.51 -30.94
C ASP A 73 -26.36 2.27 -30.18
N ALA A 74 -26.78 1.08 -30.62
CA ALA A 74 -26.44 -0.18 -29.95
C ALA A 74 -24.95 -0.53 -29.98
N GLU A 75 -24.22 -0.11 -31.02
CA GLU A 75 -22.78 -0.33 -31.12
C GLU A 75 -22.02 0.59 -30.16
N MET A 76 -22.46 1.86 -30.04
CA MET A 76 -21.88 2.79 -29.07
C MET A 76 -22.15 2.37 -27.62
N ARG A 77 -23.35 1.86 -27.31
CA ARG A 77 -23.63 1.34 -25.96
C ARG A 77 -22.75 0.14 -25.62
N ALA A 78 -22.50 -0.77 -26.56
CA ALA A 78 -21.64 -1.93 -26.32
C ALA A 78 -20.18 -1.50 -26.02
N MET A 79 -19.67 -0.51 -26.75
CA MET A 79 -18.36 0.09 -26.48
C MET A 79 -18.33 0.78 -25.10
N ALA A 80 -19.37 1.52 -24.76
CA ALA A 80 -19.48 2.19 -23.47
C ALA A 80 -19.58 1.22 -22.28
N GLU A 81 -20.20 0.04 -22.45
CA GLU A 81 -20.21 -1.01 -21.41
C GLU A 81 -18.79 -1.53 -21.12
N GLU A 82 -17.99 -1.77 -22.16
CA GLU A 82 -16.60 -2.22 -22.03
C GLU A 82 -15.73 -1.15 -21.36
N GLU A 83 -15.80 0.10 -21.83
CA GLU A 83 -15.06 1.22 -21.23
C GLU A 83 -15.44 1.45 -19.77
N LEU A 84 -16.73 1.35 -19.44
CA LEU A 84 -17.22 1.50 -18.07
C LEU A 84 -16.63 0.43 -17.14
N ASP A 85 -16.57 -0.83 -17.59
CA ASP A 85 -16.04 -1.93 -16.80
C ASP A 85 -14.52 -1.81 -16.61
N GLU A 86 -13.78 -1.43 -17.65
CA GLU A 86 -12.35 -1.14 -17.54
C GLU A 86 -12.06 0.01 -16.58
N ALA A 87 -12.80 1.12 -16.68
CA ALA A 87 -12.62 2.31 -15.86
C ALA A 87 -12.96 2.02 -14.38
N LYS A 88 -14.00 1.22 -14.11
CA LYS A 88 -14.30 0.73 -12.75
C LYS A 88 -13.18 -0.12 -12.18
N GLN A 89 -12.68 -1.11 -12.92
CA GLN A 89 -11.59 -1.96 -12.45
C GLN A 89 -10.32 -1.15 -12.16
N ARG A 90 -10.03 -0.17 -13.00
CA ARG A 90 -8.91 0.77 -12.82
C ARG A 90 -9.11 1.62 -11.56
N SER A 91 -10.31 2.17 -11.36
CA SER A 91 -10.66 2.97 -10.18
C SER A 91 -10.51 2.16 -8.88
N GLU A 92 -10.97 0.90 -8.85
CA GLU A 92 -10.82 0.02 -7.69
C GLU A 92 -9.36 -0.30 -7.37
N THR A 93 -8.56 -0.58 -8.41
CA THR A 93 -7.12 -0.84 -8.26
C THR A 93 -6.41 0.39 -7.67
N LEU A 94 -6.70 1.57 -8.22
CA LEU A 94 -6.11 2.83 -7.77
C LEU A 94 -6.57 3.23 -6.36
N ASP A 95 -7.83 2.97 -5.97
CA ASP A 95 -8.30 3.19 -4.58
C ASP A 95 -7.51 2.31 -3.59
N GLY A 96 -7.21 1.07 -3.97
CA GLY A 96 -6.37 0.16 -3.18
C GLY A 96 -4.92 0.65 -3.04
N GLU A 97 -4.30 1.05 -4.15
CA GLU A 97 -2.95 1.62 -4.15
C GLU A 97 -2.86 2.90 -3.31
N LEU A 98 -3.84 3.80 -3.43
CA LEU A 98 -3.92 5.03 -2.64
C LEU A 98 -4.03 4.74 -1.14
N GLN A 99 -4.80 3.72 -0.75
CA GLN A 99 -4.89 3.34 0.66
C GLN A 99 -3.54 2.89 1.23
N ILE A 100 -2.73 2.19 0.42
CA ILE A 100 -1.37 1.78 0.81
C ILE A 100 -0.45 3.00 0.90
N LEU A 101 -0.47 3.87 -0.11
CA LEU A 101 0.34 5.09 -0.15
C LEU A 101 0.04 6.09 0.99
N LEU A 102 -1.19 6.05 1.52
CA LEU A 102 -1.62 6.89 2.64
C LEU A 102 -1.25 6.33 4.01
N LEU A 103 -0.71 5.11 4.08
CA LEU A 103 -0.18 4.57 5.33
C LEU A 103 1.01 5.43 5.77
N PRO A 104 1.06 5.83 7.05
CA PRO A 104 2.24 6.53 7.56
C PRO A 104 3.45 5.61 7.39
N THR A 105 4.52 6.12 6.80
CA THR A 105 5.79 5.40 6.74
C THR A 105 6.27 5.13 8.16
N ASP A 106 6.40 3.86 8.53
CA ASP A 106 7.00 3.49 9.80
C ASP A 106 8.53 3.60 9.63
N PRO A 107 9.25 4.28 10.54
CA PRO A 107 10.71 4.32 10.51
C PRO A 107 11.36 2.92 10.57
N HIS A 108 10.60 1.90 10.93
CA HIS A 108 11.00 0.50 10.98
C HIS A 108 10.51 -0.36 9.81
N ASP A 109 9.82 0.20 8.81
CA ASP A 109 9.34 -0.58 7.65
C ASP A 109 10.48 -1.35 6.97
N GLU A 110 11.65 -0.71 6.79
CA GLU A 110 12.83 -1.35 6.20
C GLU A 110 13.64 -2.24 7.19
N SER A 111 13.17 -2.41 8.42
CA SER A 111 13.88 -3.18 9.45
C SER A 111 13.58 -4.66 9.37
N ASN A 112 14.60 -5.49 9.61
CA ASN A 112 14.38 -6.91 9.88
C ASN A 112 13.52 -7.08 11.14
N VAL A 113 12.65 -8.08 11.15
CA VAL A 113 11.73 -8.34 12.26
C VAL A 113 12.01 -9.68 12.94
N PHE A 114 11.59 -9.78 14.20
CA PHE A 114 11.52 -11.06 14.90
C PHE A 114 10.06 -11.54 14.89
N LEU A 115 9.83 -12.70 14.28
CA LEU A 115 8.56 -13.41 14.32
C LEU A 115 8.58 -14.37 15.50
N GLU A 116 7.67 -14.14 16.45
CA GLU A 116 7.50 -14.98 17.61
C GLU A 116 6.11 -15.64 17.58
N ILE A 117 6.10 -16.97 17.61
CA ILE A 117 4.87 -17.76 17.62
C ILE A 117 4.88 -18.63 18.88
N ARG A 118 3.86 -18.43 19.73
CA ARG A 118 3.71 -19.16 20.99
C ARG A 118 2.39 -19.93 20.99
N ALA A 119 2.44 -21.19 21.42
CA ALA A 119 1.24 -22.00 21.62
C ALA A 119 0.40 -21.40 22.76
N GLY A 120 -0.87 -21.14 22.46
CA GLY A 120 -1.85 -20.65 23.45
C GLY A 120 -2.49 -21.79 24.25
N ALA A 121 -3.78 -21.66 24.55
CA ALA A 121 -4.55 -22.74 25.13
C ALA A 121 -4.77 -23.89 24.13
N GLY A 122 -4.75 -25.13 24.60
CA GLY A 122 -4.99 -26.31 23.75
C GLY A 122 -3.80 -27.26 23.60
N GLY A 123 -2.80 -27.21 24.49
CA GLY A 123 -1.78 -28.26 24.61
C GLY A 123 -1.06 -28.60 23.30
N ASP A 124 -1.13 -29.87 22.90
CA ASP A 124 -0.47 -30.39 21.70
C ASP A 124 -1.07 -29.83 20.40
N GLU A 125 -2.39 -29.64 20.33
CA GLU A 125 -3.04 -29.05 19.17
C GLU A 125 -2.57 -27.60 18.94
N ALA A 126 -2.37 -26.84 20.03
CA ALA A 126 -1.84 -25.49 19.95
C ALA A 126 -0.38 -25.48 19.46
N ALA A 127 0.45 -26.44 19.90
CA ALA A 127 1.82 -26.56 19.43
C ALA A 127 1.91 -26.92 17.94
N ILE A 128 1.09 -27.88 17.49
CA ILE A 128 0.99 -28.25 16.08
C ILE A 128 0.53 -27.05 15.24
N PHE A 129 -0.45 -26.28 15.72
CA PHE A 129 -0.92 -25.09 15.02
C PHE A 129 0.15 -24.00 14.93
N ALA A 130 0.92 -23.77 16.00
CA ALA A 130 2.08 -22.87 15.96
C ALA A 130 3.12 -23.31 14.92
N GLY A 131 3.38 -24.61 14.80
CA GLY A 131 4.22 -25.17 13.73
C GLY A 131 3.67 -24.93 12.33
N ASN A 132 2.35 -25.06 12.14
CA ASN A 132 1.71 -24.77 10.87
C ASN A 132 1.79 -23.29 10.50
N LEU A 133 1.59 -22.38 11.47
CA LEU A 133 1.77 -20.94 11.26
C LEU A 133 3.21 -20.61 10.88
N PHE A 134 4.18 -21.16 11.62
CA PHE A 134 5.60 -20.96 11.28
C PHE A 134 5.90 -21.43 9.87
N ARG A 135 5.43 -22.62 9.49
CA ARG A 135 5.58 -23.13 8.12
C ARG A 135 4.92 -22.23 7.07
N MET A 136 3.74 -21.68 7.37
CA MET A 136 3.03 -20.75 6.48
C MET A 136 3.85 -19.48 6.25
N TYR A 137 4.30 -18.83 7.31
CA TYR A 137 5.14 -17.62 7.21
C TYR A 137 6.49 -17.92 6.55
N SER A 138 7.08 -19.07 6.82
CA SER A 138 8.34 -19.47 6.18
C SER A 138 8.21 -19.65 4.68
N ARG A 139 7.11 -20.23 4.21
CA ARG A 139 6.83 -20.33 2.77
C ARG A 139 6.56 -18.96 2.13
N PHE A 140 5.85 -18.09 2.82
CA PHE A 140 5.64 -16.72 2.35
C PHE A 140 6.97 -15.97 2.21
N ALA A 141 7.82 -16.01 3.25
CA ALA A 141 9.14 -15.39 3.23
C ALA A 141 10.01 -15.90 2.06
N GLU A 142 10.07 -17.21 1.84
CA GLU A 142 10.77 -17.80 0.69
C GLU A 142 10.24 -17.24 -0.65
N GLN A 143 8.92 -17.10 -0.78
CA GLN A 143 8.28 -16.62 -2.01
C GLN A 143 8.61 -15.16 -2.33
N VAL A 144 8.71 -14.30 -1.31
CA VAL A 144 9.09 -12.89 -1.47
C VAL A 144 10.61 -12.66 -1.38
N GLY A 145 11.41 -13.74 -1.32
CA GLY A 145 12.87 -13.68 -1.30
C GLY A 145 13.48 -13.24 0.04
N TRP A 146 12.72 -13.32 1.13
CA TRP A 146 13.19 -13.06 2.49
C TRP A 146 13.87 -14.31 3.08
N GLN A 147 14.91 -14.08 3.89
CA GLN A 147 15.64 -15.11 4.62
C GLN A 147 15.05 -15.26 6.03
N ILE A 148 14.96 -16.51 6.51
CA ILE A 148 14.56 -16.82 7.88
C ILE A 148 15.71 -17.47 8.62
N GLU A 149 15.99 -16.97 9.83
CA GLU A 149 16.94 -17.55 10.77
C GLU A 149 16.20 -17.93 12.06
N ILE A 150 16.16 -19.22 12.41
CA ILE A 150 15.60 -19.67 13.68
C ILE A 150 16.57 -19.29 14.79
N ILE A 151 16.08 -18.56 15.79
CA ILE A 151 16.86 -18.05 16.93
C ILE A 151 16.65 -18.95 18.16
N SER A 152 15.42 -19.38 18.38
CA SER A 152 15.05 -20.28 19.47
C SER A 152 13.82 -21.08 19.08
N GLU A 153 13.78 -22.35 19.47
CA GLU A 153 12.60 -23.18 19.32
C GLU A 153 12.44 -24.08 20.55
N HIS A 154 11.18 -24.23 20.97
CA HIS A 154 10.72 -25.14 22.00
C HIS A 154 9.67 -26.04 21.37
N GLU A 155 10.01 -27.30 21.12
CA GLU A 155 9.12 -28.25 20.47
C GLU A 155 7.92 -28.64 21.36
N GLY A 156 6.80 -28.97 20.70
CA GLY A 156 5.66 -29.63 21.33
C GLY A 156 5.96 -31.11 21.61
N GLU A 157 5.23 -31.71 22.56
CA GLU A 157 5.45 -33.12 22.92
C GLU A 157 5.02 -34.08 21.80
N HIS A 158 3.97 -33.71 21.05
CA HIS A 158 3.46 -34.48 19.92
C HIS A 158 3.68 -33.78 18.56
N GLY A 159 4.64 -32.85 18.50
CA GLY A 159 5.01 -32.11 17.30
C GLY A 159 4.60 -30.64 17.29
N GLY A 160 5.13 -29.89 16.32
CA GLY A 160 5.01 -28.43 16.28
C GLY A 160 5.85 -27.74 17.37
N TYR A 161 5.46 -26.54 17.79
CA TYR A 161 6.24 -25.70 18.69
C TYR A 161 5.39 -25.13 19.83
N LYS A 162 5.84 -25.30 21.08
CA LYS A 162 5.37 -24.52 22.23
C LYS A 162 5.76 -23.04 22.07
N GLU A 163 6.95 -22.79 21.56
CA GLU A 163 7.45 -21.46 21.21
C GLU A 163 8.45 -21.58 20.05
N ILE A 164 8.38 -20.66 19.09
CA ILE A 164 9.42 -20.50 18.06
C ILE A 164 9.64 -19.01 17.81
N VAL A 165 10.91 -18.62 17.84
CA VAL A 165 11.38 -17.27 17.56
C VAL A 165 12.30 -17.33 16.35
N ALA A 166 11.94 -16.63 15.29
CA ALA A 166 12.74 -16.55 14.09
C ALA A 166 12.96 -15.09 13.68
N ARG A 167 14.15 -14.80 13.18
CA ARG A 167 14.47 -13.52 12.56
C ARG A 167 14.13 -13.60 11.08
N VAL A 168 13.32 -12.67 10.60
CA VAL A 168 12.98 -12.50 9.17
C VAL A 168 13.83 -11.36 8.63
N ILE A 169 14.64 -11.66 7.63
CA ILE A 169 15.61 -10.76 7.02
C ILE A 169 15.20 -10.50 5.57
N GLY A 170 14.93 -9.25 5.24
CA GLY A 170 14.44 -8.87 3.93
C GLY A 170 14.23 -7.37 3.83
N LYS A 171 13.96 -6.89 2.62
CA LYS A 171 13.42 -5.54 2.42
C LYS A 171 11.90 -5.61 2.45
N GLY A 172 11.31 -4.84 3.37
CA GLY A 172 9.89 -4.60 3.53
C GLY A 172 9.63 -3.11 3.43
#